data_AF-A0A4P5ZJK2-F1
#
_entry.id   AF-A0A4P5ZJK2-F1
#
_cell.length_a   1.000
_cell.length_b   1.000
_cell.length_c   1.000
_cell.angle_alpha   90.00
_cell.angle_beta   90.00
_cell.angle_gamma   90.00
#
_symmetry.space_group_name_H-M   'P 1'
#
loop_
_entity.id
_entity.type
_entity.pdbx_description
1 polymer ?
#
loop_
_entity_poly.entity_id
_entity_poly.type
_entity_poly.pdbx_seq_one_letter_code
_entity_poly.pdbx_strand_id
1 'polypeptide(L)'
;MDFLTEDEAIQVDAALLSSKEKFSTRLAIYALRCLKEIAKNEDIKIENIKPEQVQSWVKNDHNFKEKLELDGNFNQFFSQLVISSLKPLKQVAQAENIPIQDLTIKQLINWFEHESQQNLGQD
;
A
#
# COMPACT_ATOMS: atom_id res chain seq x y z
N MET A 1 -11.98 8.70 -6.31
CA MET A 1 -11.20 8.77 -5.05
C MET A 1 -9.77 9.15 -5.37
N ASP A 2 -9.23 10.16 -4.72
CA ASP A 2 -7.80 10.45 -4.77
C ASP A 2 -7.02 9.40 -3.98
N PHE A 3 -5.83 9.06 -4.46
CA PHE A 3 -4.96 8.06 -3.84
C PHE A 3 -4.62 8.41 -2.39
N LEU A 4 -4.55 9.70 -2.10
CA LEU A 4 -4.30 10.30 -0.79
C LEU A 4 -5.23 11.50 -0.63
N THR A 5 -5.68 11.75 0.59
CA THR A 5 -6.23 13.07 0.94
C THR A 5 -5.13 14.12 0.93
N GLU A 6 -5.51 15.39 0.84
CA GLU A 6 -4.55 16.50 0.87
C GLU A 6 -3.66 16.46 2.12
N ASP A 7 -4.25 16.16 3.27
CA ASP A 7 -3.54 15.99 4.55
C ASP A 7 -2.52 14.83 4.49
N GLU A 8 -2.91 13.70 3.92
CA GLU A 8 -2.01 12.54 3.74
C GLU A 8 -0.87 12.85 2.77
N ALA A 9 -1.14 13.58 1.69
CA ALA A 9 -0.12 14.01 0.74
C ALA A 9 0.88 14.96 1.40
N ILE A 10 0.40 15.92 2.21
CA ILE A 10 1.24 16.84 2.99
C ILE A 10 2.12 16.05 3.96
N GLN A 11 1.57 15.07 4.67
CA GLN A 11 2.35 14.23 5.60
C GLN A 11 3.46 13.46 4.87
N VAL A 12 3.18 12.86 3.72
CA VAL A 12 4.21 12.15 2.91
C VAL A 12 5.24 13.14 2.36
N ASP A 13 4.84 14.36 2.01
CA ASP A 13 5.78 15.36 1.49
C ASP A 13 6.65 16.00 2.56
N ALA A 14 6.11 16.15 3.77
CA ALA A 14 6.82 16.64 4.95
C ALA A 14 7.78 15.61 5.54
N ALA A 15 7.52 14.31 5.31
CA ALA A 15 8.39 13.23 5.71
C ALA A 15 9.78 13.33 5.06
N LEU A 16 10.82 12.93 5.79
CA LEU A 16 12.22 12.93 5.35
C LEU A 16 12.51 11.76 4.39
N LEU A 17 11.73 11.65 3.33
CA LEU A 17 11.75 10.58 2.34
C LEU A 17 12.30 11.07 1.01
N SER A 18 13.13 10.25 0.36
CA SER A 18 13.51 10.47 -1.05
C SER A 18 12.30 10.33 -1.97
N SER A 19 12.36 10.88 -3.18
CA SER A 19 11.25 10.79 -4.16
C SER A 19 10.77 9.36 -4.42
N LYS A 20 11.71 8.40 -4.44
CA LYS A 20 11.41 6.97 -4.55
C LYS A 20 10.61 6.45 -3.35
N GLU A 21 11.03 6.82 -2.14
CA GLU A 21 10.39 6.39 -0.89
C GLU A 21 9.02 7.03 -0.70
N LYS A 22 8.87 8.30 -1.09
CA LYS A 22 7.57 8.96 -1.17
C LYS A 22 6.63 8.16 -2.07
N PHE A 23 7.08 7.77 -3.26
CA PHE A 23 6.28 6.92 -4.15
C PHE A 23 5.92 5.57 -3.51
N SER A 24 6.89 4.86 -2.93
CA SER A 24 6.66 3.59 -2.22
C SER A 24 5.66 3.74 -1.07
N THR A 25 5.74 4.83 -0.31
CA THR A 25 4.84 5.13 0.81
C THR A 25 3.41 5.33 0.30
N ARG A 26 3.24 6.15 -0.75
CA ARG A 26 1.92 6.38 -1.38
C ARG A 26 1.33 5.07 -1.93
N LEU A 27 2.15 4.26 -2.57
CA LEU A 27 1.76 2.94 -3.07
C LEU A 27 1.35 2.01 -1.92
N ALA A 28 2.11 1.96 -0.83
CA ALA A 28 1.81 1.12 0.32
C ALA A 28 0.52 1.54 1.04
N ILE A 29 0.26 2.86 1.16
CA ILE A 29 -1.01 3.39 1.67
C ILE A 29 -2.17 2.95 0.79
N TYR A 30 -2.00 3.05 -0.53
CA TYR A 30 -3.03 2.62 -1.47
C TYR A 30 -3.27 1.10 -1.41
N ALA A 31 -2.19 0.31 -1.40
CA ALA A 31 -2.23 -1.14 -1.27
C ALA A 31 -2.94 -1.53 0.03
N LEU A 32 -2.67 -0.87 1.14
CA LEU A 32 -3.34 -1.13 2.42
C LEU A 32 -4.86 -0.93 2.31
N ARG A 33 -5.33 0.15 1.68
CA ARG A 33 -6.76 0.38 1.47
C ARG A 33 -7.40 -0.71 0.61
N CYS A 34 -6.78 -1.02 -0.53
CA CYS A 34 -7.20 -2.07 -1.43
C CYS A 34 -7.29 -3.44 -0.72
N LEU A 35 -6.24 -3.81 0.02
CA LEU A 35 -6.17 -5.05 0.78
C LEU A 35 -7.24 -5.10 1.88
N LYS A 36 -7.51 -3.99 2.58
CA LYS A 36 -8.60 -3.92 3.58
C LYS A 36 -9.96 -4.18 2.93
N GLU A 37 -10.21 -3.62 1.76
CA GLU A 37 -11.47 -3.85 1.03
C GLU A 37 -11.61 -5.29 0.54
N ILE A 38 -10.54 -5.87 -0.02
CA ILE A 38 -10.53 -7.28 -0.45
C ILE A 38 -10.77 -8.19 0.76
N ALA A 39 -10.02 -8.00 1.85
CA ALA A 39 -10.17 -8.75 3.09
C ALA A 39 -11.61 -8.70 3.62
N LYS A 40 -12.23 -7.51 3.60
CA LYS A 40 -13.60 -7.32 4.06
C LYS A 40 -14.63 -7.98 3.14
N ASN A 41 -14.44 -7.92 1.81
CA ASN A 41 -15.37 -8.51 0.85
C ASN A 41 -15.32 -10.04 0.85
N GLU A 42 -14.13 -10.62 1.03
CA GLU A 42 -13.93 -12.08 1.02
C GLU A 42 -13.93 -12.72 2.43
N ASP A 43 -14.09 -11.91 3.49
CA ASP A 43 -13.98 -12.35 4.89
C ASP A 43 -12.67 -13.11 5.18
N ILE A 44 -11.55 -12.62 4.62
CA ILE A 44 -10.21 -13.20 4.82
C ILE A 44 -9.28 -12.20 5.49
N LYS A 45 -8.22 -12.70 6.12
CA LYS A 45 -7.17 -11.84 6.65
C LYS A 45 -6.34 -11.22 5.53
N ILE A 46 -5.88 -9.99 5.73
CA ILE A 46 -5.02 -9.28 4.76
C ILE A 46 -3.75 -10.08 4.41
N GLU A 47 -3.18 -10.77 5.39
CA GLU A 47 -2.01 -11.65 5.21
C GLU A 47 -2.25 -12.86 4.31
N ASN A 48 -3.51 -13.26 4.11
CA ASN A 48 -3.91 -14.39 3.27
C ASN A 48 -4.30 -13.97 1.86
N ILE A 49 -4.29 -12.66 1.55
CA ILE A 49 -4.66 -12.17 0.23
C ILE A 49 -3.63 -12.62 -0.80
N LYS A 50 -4.13 -13.21 -1.88
CA LYS A 50 -3.32 -13.66 -3.02
C LYS A 50 -3.33 -12.63 -4.14
N PRO A 51 -2.29 -12.60 -5.00
CA PRO A 51 -2.26 -11.72 -6.17
C PRO A 51 -3.49 -11.89 -7.08
N GLU A 52 -4.03 -13.11 -7.18
CA GLU A 52 -5.24 -13.42 -7.95
C GLU A 52 -6.47 -12.64 -7.45
N GLN A 53 -6.58 -12.44 -6.13
CA GLN A 53 -7.69 -11.69 -5.54
C GLN A 53 -7.56 -10.20 -5.78
N VAL A 54 -6.33 -9.67 -5.73
CA VAL A 54 -6.07 -8.29 -6.12
C VAL A 54 -6.42 -8.06 -7.59
N GLN A 55 -6.05 -8.98 -8.49
CA GLN A 55 -6.42 -8.90 -9.91
C GLN A 55 -7.94 -8.91 -10.11
N SER A 56 -8.64 -9.79 -9.40
CA SER A 56 -10.10 -9.85 -9.45
C SER A 56 -10.72 -8.55 -8.93
N TRP A 57 -10.21 -8.00 -7.83
CA TRP A 57 -10.68 -6.73 -7.29
C TRP A 57 -10.46 -5.57 -8.27
N VAL A 58 -9.27 -5.43 -8.84
CA VAL A 58 -8.95 -4.37 -9.84
C VAL A 58 -9.85 -4.45 -11.07
N LYS A 59 -10.21 -5.65 -11.53
CA LYS A 59 -11.14 -5.85 -12.65
C LYS A 59 -12.58 -5.46 -12.32
N ASN A 60 -12.97 -5.58 -11.06
CA ASN A 60 -14.31 -5.25 -10.57
C ASN A 60 -14.43 -3.80 -10.10
N ASP A 61 -13.32 -3.15 -9.76
CA ASP A 61 -13.30 -1.78 -9.28
C ASP A 61 -13.52 -0.77 -10.43
N HIS A 62 -14.65 -0.06 -10.37
CA HIS A 62 -15.04 0.91 -11.40
C HIS A 62 -14.06 2.10 -11.50
N ASN A 63 -13.41 2.50 -10.39
CA ASN A 63 -12.45 3.62 -10.44
C ASN A 63 -11.21 3.25 -11.28
N PHE A 64 -10.76 2.00 -11.20
CA PHE A 64 -9.63 1.51 -12.00
C PHE A 64 -10.01 1.37 -13.48
N LYS A 65 -11.21 0.87 -13.78
CA LYS A 65 -11.71 0.71 -15.14
C LYS A 65 -11.87 2.01 -15.91
N GLU A 66 -12.30 3.09 -15.24
CA GLU A 66 -12.51 4.39 -15.92
C GLU A 66 -11.21 5.20 -16.08
N LYS A 67 -10.23 5.06 -15.17
CA LYS A 67 -9.02 5.90 -15.19
C LYS A 67 -7.85 5.33 -15.97
N LEU A 68 -7.74 4.01 -16.12
CA LEU A 68 -6.63 3.37 -16.81
C LEU A 68 -7.16 2.42 -17.89
N GLU A 69 -6.51 2.38 -19.04
CA GLU A 69 -6.64 1.25 -19.97
C GLU A 69 -6.02 0.01 -19.28
N LEU A 70 -6.86 -0.74 -18.56
CA LEU A 70 -6.45 -1.90 -17.79
C LEU A 70 -6.20 -3.11 -18.70
N ASP A 71 -5.07 -3.10 -19.41
CA ASP A 71 -4.62 -4.29 -20.13
C ASP A 71 -4.21 -5.42 -19.17
N GLY A 72 -4.22 -6.66 -19.64
CA GLY A 72 -3.84 -7.84 -18.84
C GLY A 72 -2.46 -7.70 -18.17
N ASN A 73 -1.52 -7.01 -18.82
CA ASN A 73 -0.18 -6.75 -18.28
C ASN A 73 -0.22 -5.78 -17.07
N PHE A 74 -1.05 -4.74 -17.12
CA PHE A 74 -1.20 -3.81 -16.01
C PHE A 74 -1.78 -4.50 -14.76
N ASN A 75 -2.80 -5.35 -14.94
CA ASN A 75 -3.39 -6.10 -13.81
C ASN A 75 -2.35 -6.98 -13.09
N GLN A 76 -1.50 -7.66 -13.86
CA GLN A 76 -0.42 -8.47 -13.30
C GLN A 76 0.60 -7.59 -12.58
N PHE A 77 1.07 -6.52 -13.21
CA PHE A 77 2.02 -5.59 -12.63
C PHE A 77 1.49 -4.96 -11.33
N PHE A 78 0.25 -4.48 -11.35
CA PHE A 78 -0.39 -3.85 -10.21
C PHE A 78 -0.60 -4.84 -9.06
N SER A 79 -1.05 -6.07 -9.34
CA SER A 79 -1.17 -7.08 -8.28
C SER A 79 0.18 -7.42 -7.64
N GLN A 80 1.25 -7.48 -8.43
CA GLN A 80 2.62 -7.65 -7.90
C GLN A 80 3.05 -6.46 -7.03
N LEU A 81 2.71 -5.23 -7.39
CA LEU A 81 2.99 -4.04 -6.57
C LEU A 81 2.25 -4.08 -5.22
N VAL A 82 0.97 -4.43 -5.23
CA VAL A 82 0.16 -4.54 -3.99
C VAL A 82 0.69 -5.66 -3.09
N ILE A 83 0.98 -6.83 -3.66
CA ILE A 83 1.54 -7.95 -2.89
C ILE A 83 2.94 -7.62 -2.37
N SER A 84 3.78 -6.94 -3.15
CA SER A 84 5.09 -6.46 -2.68
C SER A 84 4.96 -5.50 -1.50
N SER A 85 3.87 -4.71 -1.46
CA SER A 85 3.57 -3.81 -0.35
C SER A 85 3.13 -4.54 0.92
N LEU A 86 2.71 -5.82 0.88
CA LEU A 86 2.39 -6.58 2.10
C LEU A 86 3.58 -6.71 3.03
N LYS A 87 4.80 -6.77 2.49
CA LYS A 87 6.02 -6.89 3.30
C LYS A 87 6.22 -5.68 4.25
N PRO A 88 6.31 -4.43 3.77
CA PRO A 88 6.44 -3.27 4.65
C PRO A 88 5.20 -3.12 5.55
N LEU A 89 3.98 -3.36 5.04
CA LEU A 89 2.77 -3.31 5.88
C LEU A 89 2.86 -4.28 7.07
N LYS A 90 3.32 -5.51 6.84
CA LYS A 90 3.52 -6.49 7.90
C LYS A 90 4.61 -6.06 8.89
N GLN A 91 5.70 -5.45 8.41
CA GLN A 91 6.76 -4.94 9.28
C GLN A 91 6.25 -3.80 10.17
N VAL A 92 5.46 -2.87 9.64
CA VAL A 92 4.84 -1.79 10.43
C VAL A 92 3.89 -2.38 11.47
N ALA A 93 3.02 -3.32 11.06
CA ALA A 93 2.08 -4.00 11.95
C ALA A 93 2.80 -4.73 13.11
N GLN A 94 3.91 -5.39 12.81
CA GLN A 94 4.74 -6.07 13.81
C GLN A 94 5.43 -5.09 14.76
N ALA A 95 5.97 -3.97 14.25
CA ALA A 95 6.61 -2.94 15.06
C ALA A 95 5.63 -2.28 16.04
N GLU A 96 4.41 -2.01 15.58
CA GLU A 96 3.35 -1.38 16.37
C GLU A 96 2.53 -2.38 17.22
N ASN A 97 2.79 -3.69 17.06
CA ASN A 97 2.05 -4.78 17.70
C ASN A 97 0.53 -4.73 17.44
N ILE A 98 0.12 -4.33 16.25
CA ILE A 98 -1.28 -4.24 15.82
C ILE A 98 -1.52 -5.04 14.55
N PRO A 99 -2.75 -5.50 14.27
CA PRO A 99 -3.04 -6.17 13.00
C PRO A 99 -2.96 -5.18 11.83
N ILE A 100 -2.62 -5.67 10.64
CA ILE A 100 -2.47 -4.87 9.41
C ILE A 100 -3.74 -4.04 9.13
N GLN A 101 -4.92 -4.58 9.48
CA GLN A 101 -6.20 -3.91 9.29
C GLN A 101 -6.36 -2.63 10.14
N ASP A 102 -5.67 -2.52 11.27
CA ASP A 102 -5.73 -1.38 12.19
C ASP A 102 -4.59 -0.37 11.94
N LEU A 103 -3.69 -0.66 11.00
CA LEU A 103 -2.64 0.27 10.60
C LEU A 103 -3.23 1.60 10.13
N THR A 104 -2.63 2.67 10.64
CA THR A 104 -2.91 4.04 10.25
C THR A 104 -1.86 4.55 9.27
N ILE A 105 -2.24 5.55 8.48
CA ILE A 105 -1.35 6.15 7.47
C ILE A 105 -0.14 6.82 8.14
N LYS A 106 -0.37 7.49 9.27
CA LYS A 106 0.68 8.13 10.05
C LYS A 106 1.75 7.13 10.52
N GLN A 107 1.33 5.94 10.99
CA GLN A 107 2.27 4.87 11.37
C GLN A 107 3.06 4.37 10.16
N LEU A 108 2.42 4.25 8.99
CA LEU A 108 3.10 3.86 7.76
C LEU A 108 4.19 4.87 7.39
N ILE A 109 3.85 6.15 7.33
CA ILE A 109 4.77 7.22 6.95
C ILE A 109 5.95 7.26 7.92
N ASN A 110 5.67 7.24 9.22
CA ASN A 110 6.72 7.27 10.24
C ASN A 110 7.65 6.05 10.13
N TRP A 111 7.10 4.86 9.89
CA TRP A 111 7.91 3.66 9.69
C TRP A 111 8.77 3.73 8.43
N PHE A 112 8.23 4.22 7.29
CA PHE A 112 9.01 4.42 6.07
C PHE A 112 10.13 5.46 6.27
N GLU A 113 9.90 6.52 7.05
CA GLU A 113 10.96 7.47 7.41
C GLU A 113 12.08 6.81 8.21
N HIS A 114 11.71 6.02 9.22
CA HIS A 114 12.68 5.26 10.00
C HIS A 114 13.42 4.23 9.14
N GLU A 115 12.73 3.47 8.28
CA GLU A 115 13.35 2.47 7.41
C GLU A 115 14.32 3.13 6.41
N SER A 116 13.93 4.26 5.82
CA SER A 116 14.78 5.01 4.89
C SER A 116 16.09 5.45 5.56
N GLN A 117 16.01 5.95 6.80
CA GLN A 117 17.20 6.33 7.59
C GLN A 117 18.08 5.14 7.97
N GLN A 118 17.49 3.96 8.22
CA GLN A 118 18.24 2.75 8.54
C GLN A 118 18.94 2.16 7.30
N ASN A 119 18.30 2.20 6.13
CA ASN A 119 18.90 1.75 4.87
C ASN A 119 20.03 2.67 4.37
N LEU A 120 20.02 3.96 4.73
CA LEU A 120 21.11 4.91 4.45
C LEU A 120 22.43 4.60 5.18
N GLY A 121 22.42 3.70 6.17
CA GLY A 121 23.61 3.27 6.91
C GLY A 121 24.30 2.01 6.37
N GLN A 122 23.86 1.44 5.24
CA GLN A 122 24.39 0.21 4.65
C GLN A 122 25.06 0.39 3.27
N ASP A 123 25.33 1.63 2.83
CA ASP A 123 26.11 1.91 1.61
C ASP A 123 27.55 2.33 1.96
#